data_AF-A0A4S8MVF0-F1
#
_entry.id   AF-A0A4S8MVF0-F1
#
_cell.length_a   1.000
_cell.length_b   1.000
_cell.length_c   1.000
_cell.angle_alpha   90.00
_cell.angle_beta   90.00
_cell.angle_gamma   90.00
#
_symmetry.space_group_name_H-M   'P 1'
#
loop_
_entity.id
_entity.type
_entity.pdbx_description
1 polymer ?
#
loop_
_entity_poly.entity_id
_entity_poly.type
_entity_poly.pdbx_seq_one_letter_code
_entity_poly.pdbx_strand_id
1 'polypeptide(L)'
;MPSGYRFDYAPSNRAKCKGPKPCNGTTLPKGTLRHATMADFQGKPTSHYRHWGCVTKKIIENMKAQFPNADEVDGFEDLKPEDQDRIRKAWEDGEVAEEDIPESAKKTGAGEEEEEEDEEKPKKKKAPAKKKTEDGEEKPKKARAPRKVRAHC
;
A
#
# COMPACT_ATOMS: atom_id res chain seq x y z
N MET A 1 10.04 -10.50 -15.30
CA MET A 1 10.82 -10.40 -14.03
C MET A 1 10.48 -9.08 -13.37
N PRO A 2 9.72 -9.08 -12.28
CA PRO A 2 9.96 -8.09 -11.23
C PRO A 2 9.89 -8.79 -9.87
N SER A 3 10.91 -9.61 -9.58
CA SER A 3 11.24 -9.99 -8.21
C SER A 3 12.35 -9.06 -7.75
N GLY A 4 12.00 -8.02 -6.98
CA GLY A 4 12.92 -6.97 -6.58
C GLY A 4 12.51 -6.35 -5.25
N TYR A 5 13.47 -5.74 -4.58
CA TYR A 5 13.27 -5.04 -3.32
C TYR A 5 13.27 -3.53 -3.57
N ARG A 6 12.47 -2.81 -2.79
CA ARG A 6 12.37 -1.36 -2.86
C ARG A 6 12.16 -0.76 -1.46
N PHE A 7 12.84 0.34 -1.19
CA PHE A 7 12.58 1.20 -0.05
C PHE A 7 11.79 2.44 -0.48
N ASP A 8 10.81 2.84 0.33
CA ASP A 8 9.91 3.92 -0.02
C ASP A 8 9.22 4.44 1.25
N TYR A 9 8.86 5.72 1.27
CA TYR A 9 7.97 6.25 2.30
C TYR A 9 6.51 6.05 1.89
N ALA A 10 5.70 5.50 2.78
CA ALA A 10 4.29 5.23 2.49
C ALA A 10 3.56 6.48 1.95
N PRO A 11 3.05 6.48 0.70
CA PRO A 11 2.35 7.63 0.13
C PRO A 11 0.91 7.72 0.66
N SER A 12 0.36 6.62 1.19
CA SER A 12 -1.00 6.52 1.72
C SER A 12 -1.16 5.37 2.71
N ASN A 13 -2.23 5.42 3.53
CA ASN A 13 -2.57 4.42 4.55
C ASN A 13 -3.26 3.16 4.00
N ARG A 14 -3.01 2.78 2.73
CA ARG A 14 -3.68 1.61 2.12
C ARG A 14 -2.89 0.31 2.25
N ALA A 15 -1.58 0.41 2.48
CA ALA A 15 -0.73 -0.76 2.61
C ALA A 15 -0.89 -1.39 4.00
N LYS A 16 -0.96 -2.71 4.04
CA LYS A 16 -0.96 -3.50 5.28
C LYS A 16 0.36 -4.24 5.40
N CYS A 17 0.92 -4.28 6.59
CA CYS A 17 2.18 -4.97 6.84
C CYS A 17 2.00 -6.48 6.68
N LYS A 18 2.90 -7.12 5.92
CA LYS A 18 2.98 -8.58 5.78
C LYS A 18 4.01 -9.22 6.71
N GLY A 19 4.48 -8.48 7.72
CA GLY A 19 5.42 -8.90 8.77
C GLY A 19 4.95 -10.09 9.61
N PRO A 20 5.80 -10.61 10.51
CA PRO A 20 5.36 -11.57 11.53
C PRO A 20 4.28 -10.94 12.44
N LYS A 21 3.46 -11.79 13.09
CA LYS A 21 2.53 -11.32 14.14
C LYS A 21 3.34 -10.74 15.31
N PRO A 22 2.91 -9.66 15.99
CA PRO A 22 1.59 -9.00 15.92
C PRO A 22 1.44 -7.94 14.81
N CYS A 23 2.53 -7.59 14.14
CA CYS A 23 2.60 -6.58 13.07
C CYS A 23 1.84 -6.98 11.78
N ASN A 24 1.44 -8.24 11.64
CA ASN A 24 0.74 -8.70 10.43
C ASN A 24 -0.65 -8.07 10.32
N GLY A 25 -0.93 -7.38 9.21
CA GLY A 25 -2.22 -6.77 8.92
C GLY A 25 -2.37 -5.34 9.44
N THR A 26 -1.43 -4.83 10.23
CA THR A 26 -1.42 -3.43 10.69
C THR A 26 -1.25 -2.49 9.50
N THR A 27 -1.98 -1.38 9.51
CA THR A 27 -1.88 -0.34 8.48
C THR A 27 -0.55 0.39 8.56
N LEU A 28 0.06 0.68 7.42
CA LEU A 28 1.25 1.53 7.31
C LEU A 28 0.79 2.99 7.17
N PRO A 29 1.05 3.87 8.16
CA PRO A 29 0.71 5.28 8.05
C PRO A 29 1.51 5.98 6.96
N LYS A 30 0.97 7.04 6.38
CA LYS A 30 1.61 7.89 5.38
C LYS A 30 2.89 8.49 5.99
N GLY A 31 3.97 8.48 5.21
CA GLY A 31 5.27 8.99 5.62
C GLY A 31 6.10 8.01 6.45
N THR A 32 5.59 6.81 6.75
CA THR A 32 6.40 5.78 7.42
C THR A 32 7.34 5.08 6.44
N LEU A 33 8.56 4.80 6.91
CA LEU A 33 9.54 4.01 6.16
C LEU A 33 9.02 2.56 6.04
N ARG A 34 8.93 2.09 4.80
CA ARG A 34 8.47 0.74 4.50
C ARG A 34 9.37 0.06 3.48
N HIS A 35 9.41 -1.25 3.60
CA HIS A 35 10.07 -2.12 2.64
C HIS A 35 9.01 -2.79 1.76
N ALA A 36 9.24 -2.78 0.45
CA ALA A 36 8.39 -3.41 -0.55
C ALA A 36 9.14 -4.57 -1.23
N THR A 37 8.56 -5.76 -1.18
CA THR A 37 9.01 -6.90 -1.98
C THR A 37 8.09 -7.05 -3.18
N MET A 38 8.61 -6.84 -4.38
CA MET A 38 7.89 -7.14 -5.61
C MET A 38 7.94 -8.65 -5.86
N ALA A 39 6.79 -9.25 -6.08
CA ALA A 39 6.63 -10.67 -6.40
C ALA A 39 5.55 -10.81 -7.48
N ASP A 40 5.72 -11.75 -8.40
CA ASP A 40 4.67 -12.07 -9.37
C ASP A 40 3.76 -13.14 -8.78
N PHE A 41 2.46 -12.84 -8.71
CA PHE A 41 1.44 -13.79 -8.31
C PHE A 41 0.44 -13.97 -9.44
N GLN A 42 0.45 -15.16 -10.06
CA GLN A 42 -0.41 -15.52 -11.19
C GLN A 42 -0.27 -14.58 -12.40
N GLY A 43 0.96 -14.19 -12.76
CA GLY A 43 1.23 -13.29 -13.88
C GLY A 43 0.87 -11.83 -13.59
N LYS A 44 0.58 -11.49 -12.33
CA LYS A 44 0.29 -10.13 -11.88
C LYS A 44 1.40 -9.69 -10.92
N PRO A 45 2.07 -8.56 -11.17
CA PRO A 45 3.02 -8.02 -10.21
C PRO A 45 2.27 -7.58 -8.96
N THR A 46 2.71 -8.11 -7.81
CA THR A 46 2.19 -7.82 -6.49
C THR A 46 3.31 -7.32 -5.60
N SER A 47 3.05 -6.26 -4.85
CA SER A 47 4.02 -5.70 -3.91
C SER A 47 3.61 -6.05 -2.49
N HIS A 48 4.47 -6.75 -1.77
CA HIS A 48 4.30 -7.02 -0.35
C HIS A 48 5.00 -5.95 0.47
N TYR A 49 4.20 -5.11 1.11
CA TYR A 49 4.69 -4.05 1.99
C TYR A 49 4.88 -4.57 3.41
N ARG A 50 5.96 -4.11 4.05
CA ARG A 50 6.29 -4.37 5.45
C ARG A 50 6.76 -3.08 6.09
N HIS A 51 6.53 -2.91 7.38
CA HIS A 51 7.29 -1.92 8.14
C HIS A 51 8.77 -2.28 8.07
N TRP A 52 9.64 -1.27 8.07
CA TRP A 52 11.09 -1.48 8.13
C TRP A 52 11.47 -2.38 9.31
N GLY A 53 10.99 -2.08 10.53
CA GLY A 53 11.17 -2.94 11.71
C GLY A 53 10.48 -4.31 11.68
N CYS A 54 9.66 -4.62 10.68
CA CYS A 54 9.05 -5.95 10.50
C CYS A 54 9.73 -6.76 9.37
N VAL A 55 10.90 -6.30 8.89
CA VAL A 55 11.79 -7.02 7.98
C VAL A 55 12.59 -8.05 8.78
N THR A 56 12.62 -9.29 8.32
CA THR A 56 13.29 -10.41 9.02
C THR A 56 14.72 -10.60 8.51
N LYS A 57 15.58 -11.24 9.31
CA LYS A 57 16.96 -11.64 8.92
C LYS A 57 17.01 -12.28 7.53
N LYS A 58 16.12 -13.23 7.28
CA LYS A 58 16.02 -13.95 6.01
C LYS A 58 15.77 -13.02 4.81
N ILE A 59 15.01 -11.95 4.99
CA ILE A 59 14.79 -10.96 3.93
C ILE A 59 16.09 -10.19 3.68
N ILE A 60 16.80 -9.78 4.72
CA ILE A 60 18.10 -9.10 4.60
C ILE A 60 19.14 -9.99 3.93
N GLU A 61 19.22 -11.27 4.30
CA GLU A 61 20.08 -12.25 3.64
C GLU A 61 19.76 -12.39 2.15
N ASN A 62 18.48 -12.48 1.79
CA ASN A 62 18.07 -12.53 0.39
C ASN A 62 18.36 -11.22 -0.35
N MET A 63 18.22 -10.07 0.32
CA MET A 63 18.57 -8.76 -0.24
C MET A 63 20.08 -8.69 -0.51
N LYS A 64 20.92 -9.07 0.46
CA LYS A 64 22.39 -9.16 0.32
C LYS A 64 22.84 -10.10 -0.81
N ALA A 65 22.10 -11.20 -1.00
CA ALA A 65 22.39 -12.15 -2.06
C ALA A 65 22.13 -11.56 -3.46
N GLN A 66 21.25 -10.56 -3.58
CA GLN A 66 20.93 -9.90 -4.85
C GLN A 66 21.65 -8.56 -5.03
N PHE A 67 21.95 -7.87 -3.93
CA PHE A 67 22.53 -6.53 -3.89
C PHE A 67 23.71 -6.55 -2.91
N PRO A 68 24.97 -6.36 -3.37
CA PRO A 68 26.10 -6.36 -2.46
C PRO A 68 26.06 -5.17 -1.50
N ASN A 69 25.54 -4.02 -1.95
CA ASN A 69 25.40 -2.81 -1.13
C ASN A 69 23.93 -2.42 -0.94
N ALA A 70 23.63 -1.78 0.19
CA ALA A 70 22.30 -1.24 0.46
C ALA A 70 21.91 -0.13 -0.53
N ASP A 71 22.90 0.62 -1.04
CA ASP A 71 22.72 1.74 -1.97
C ASP A 71 22.20 1.29 -3.36
N GLU A 72 22.34 0.01 -3.70
CA GLU A 72 21.87 -0.54 -4.98
C GLU A 72 20.38 -0.94 -4.95
N VAL A 73 19.75 -0.89 -3.77
CA VAL A 73 18.32 -1.17 -3.64
C VAL A 73 17.50 0.02 -4.14
N ASP A 74 16.47 -0.27 -4.94
CA ASP A 74 15.56 0.74 -5.49
C ASP A 74 14.96 1.62 -4.39
N GLY A 75 15.08 2.94 -4.54
CA GLY A 75 14.55 3.94 -3.63
C GLY A 75 15.39 4.21 -2.37
N PHE A 76 16.59 3.65 -2.23
CA PHE A 76 17.51 4.00 -1.13
C PHE A 76 17.96 5.47 -1.19
N GLU A 77 18.25 5.98 -2.40
CA GLU A 77 18.72 7.36 -2.62
C GLU A 77 17.66 8.42 -2.28
N ASP A 78 16.37 8.08 -2.37
CA ASP A 78 15.24 8.96 -2.06
C ASP A 78 14.95 9.08 -0.55
N LEU A 79 15.64 8.29 0.28
CA LEU A 79 15.46 8.31 1.74
C LEU A 79 16.21 9.47 2.40
N LYS A 80 15.76 9.81 3.61
CA LYS A 80 16.51 10.73 4.47
C LYS A 80 17.86 10.12 4.85
N PRO A 81 18.92 10.93 5.01
CA PRO A 81 20.24 10.42 5.38
C PRO A 81 20.22 9.64 6.70
N GLU A 82 19.38 10.04 7.65
CA GLU A 82 19.20 9.34 8.92
C GLU A 82 18.67 7.90 8.73
N ASP A 83 17.72 7.70 7.81
CA ASP A 83 17.15 6.39 7.51
C ASP A 83 18.10 5.55 6.63
N GLN A 84 18.89 6.20 5.75
CA GLN A 84 19.96 5.55 4.99
C GLN A 84 21.02 4.95 5.93
N ASP A 85 21.45 5.70 6.95
CA ASP A 85 22.39 5.21 7.96
C ASP A 85 21.84 4.01 8.73
N ARG A 86 20.54 4.02 9.07
CA ARG A 86 19.88 2.88 9.73
C ARG A 86 19.85 1.64 8.84
N ILE A 87 19.53 1.81 7.56
CA ILE A 87 19.52 0.71 6.59
C ILE A 87 20.93 0.15 6.41
N ARG A 88 21.96 1.01 6.32
CA ARG A 88 23.36 0.57 6.24
C ARG A 88 23.77 -0.24 7.47
N LYS A 89 23.46 0.23 8.67
CA LYS A 89 23.71 -0.52 9.91
C LYS A 89 23.01 -1.87 9.91
N ALA A 90 21.72 -1.92 9.57
CA ALA A 90 20.98 -3.18 9.47
C ALA A 90 21.56 -4.12 8.38
N TRP A 91 22.15 -3.55 7.34
CA TRP A 91 22.87 -4.31 6.32
C TRP A 91 24.20 -4.85 6.84
N GLU A 92 24.91 -4.17 7.72
CA GLU A 92 26.12 -4.73 8.35
C GLU A 92 25.75 -5.82 9.36
N ASP A 93 24.80 -5.54 10.24
CA ASP A 93 24.36 -6.45 11.31
C ASP A 93 23.60 -7.68 10.78
N GLY A 94 22.97 -7.57 9.60
CA GLY A 94 22.14 -8.64 9.03
C GLY A 94 20.76 -8.79 9.69
N GLU A 95 20.41 -7.89 10.59
CA GLU A 95 19.12 -7.78 11.26
C GLU A 95 18.72 -6.29 11.37
N VAL A 96 17.41 -6.00 11.35
CA VAL A 96 16.94 -4.65 11.68
C VAL A 96 17.06 -4.45 13.19
N ALA A 97 17.70 -3.36 13.60
CA ALA A 97 17.83 -3.01 15.01
C ALA A 97 16.46 -3.00 15.72
N GLU A 98 16.41 -3.52 16.95
CA GLU A 98 15.19 -3.59 17.76
C GLU A 98 14.59 -2.19 18.07
N GLU A 99 15.39 -1.14 17.88
CA GLU A 99 15.00 0.26 17.98
C GLU A 99 14.06 0.73 16.85
N ASP A 100 14.23 0.21 15.63
CA ASP A 100 13.38 0.55 14.46
C ASP A 100 12.11 -0.32 14.36
N ILE A 101 11.87 -1.19 15.35
CA ILE A 101 10.64 -1.96 15.47
C ILE A 101 9.51 -1.01 15.91
N PRO A 102 8.48 -0.76 15.06
CA PRO A 102 7.37 0.13 15.43
C PRO A 102 6.65 -0.42 16.66
N GLU A 103 6.01 0.45 17.47
CA GLU A 103 5.26 0.03 18.67
C GLU A 103 4.20 -1.05 18.38
N SER A 104 3.68 -1.09 17.15
CA SER A 104 2.76 -2.13 16.65
C SER A 104 3.36 -3.54 16.60
N ALA A 105 4.68 -3.67 16.67
CA ALA A 105 5.43 -4.92 16.83
C ALA A 105 5.99 -5.13 18.24
N LYS A 106 5.98 -4.10 19.11
CA LYS A 106 6.47 -4.15 20.51
C LYS A 106 5.39 -4.46 21.57
N LYS A 107 4.09 -4.45 21.23
CA LYS A 107 3.04 -4.67 22.23
C LYS A 107 2.90 -6.14 22.66
N THR A 108 3.68 -6.52 23.69
CA THR A 108 3.16 -7.28 24.83
C THR A 108 2.91 -6.29 25.98
N GLY A 109 1.63 -6.05 26.32
CA GLY A 109 1.21 -5.44 27.58
C GLY A 109 0.90 -3.92 27.54
N ALA A 110 -0.29 -3.57 28.03
CA ALA A 110 -0.84 -2.23 28.27
C ALA A 110 -1.43 -1.46 27.07
N GLY A 111 -2.76 -1.25 27.14
CA GLY A 111 -3.54 -0.38 26.26
C GLY A 111 -4.76 -1.05 25.64
N GLU A 112 -5.57 -1.74 26.45
CA GLU A 112 -7.03 -1.59 26.36
C GLU A 112 -7.38 -0.14 26.75
N GLU A 113 -8.46 0.40 26.16
CA GLU A 113 -9.03 1.75 26.36
C GLU A 113 -8.22 2.86 25.62
N GLU A 114 -8.73 3.64 24.66
CA GLU A 114 -10.02 4.34 24.57
C GLU A 114 -10.74 4.09 23.24
N GLU A 115 -11.98 3.61 23.37
CA GLU A 115 -13.07 3.77 22.43
C GLU A 115 -13.97 4.87 23.04
N GLU A 116 -13.91 6.11 22.53
CA GLU A 116 -14.97 7.13 22.60
C GLU A 116 -14.61 8.21 21.55
N GLU A 117 -15.34 8.27 20.44
CA GLU A 117 -16.56 9.07 20.21
C GLU A 117 -16.23 10.51 19.76
N ASP A 118 -16.52 10.82 18.50
CA ASP A 118 -17.04 12.15 18.14
C ASP A 118 -17.98 12.03 16.93
N GLU A 119 -19.19 12.50 17.17
CA GLU A 119 -20.36 12.51 16.30
C GLU A 119 -20.26 13.53 15.13
N GLU A 120 -21.32 13.55 14.33
CA GLU A 120 -21.76 14.65 13.45
C GLU A 120 -21.08 14.84 12.08
N LYS A 121 -21.76 14.37 11.02
CA LYS A 121 -22.59 15.30 10.24
C LYS A 121 -23.62 14.65 9.30
N PRO A 122 -24.90 15.09 9.35
CA PRO A 122 -25.95 14.67 8.42
C PRO A 122 -26.00 15.56 7.16
N LYS A 123 -26.32 14.99 6.00
CA LYS A 123 -26.84 15.75 4.84
C LYS A 123 -28.04 15.05 4.17
N LYS A 124 -29.23 15.45 4.63
CA LYS A 124 -30.52 15.63 3.91
C LYS A 124 -30.25 16.21 2.49
N LYS A 125 -30.93 15.88 1.38
CA LYS A 125 -32.37 15.92 1.03
C LYS A 125 -32.59 15.08 -0.27
N LYS A 126 -33.57 14.16 -0.33
CA LYS A 126 -34.91 14.24 -1.00
C LYS A 126 -34.86 14.73 -2.47
N ALA A 127 -35.47 14.12 -3.49
CA ALA A 127 -36.77 13.42 -3.62
C ALA A 127 -36.88 12.77 -5.04
N PRO A 128 -38.04 12.24 -5.51
CA PRO A 128 -38.94 11.22 -4.95
C PRO A 128 -39.27 10.09 -5.97
N ALA A 129 -39.78 8.96 -5.43
CA ALA A 129 -40.38 7.88 -6.21
C ALA A 129 -41.78 8.25 -6.76
N LYS A 130 -42.10 7.77 -7.98
CA LYS A 130 -43.48 7.41 -8.37
C LYS A 130 -43.50 6.00 -8.97
N LYS A 131 -44.52 5.27 -8.53
CA LYS A 131 -44.85 3.85 -8.70
C LYS A 131 -45.59 3.57 -10.02
N LYS A 132 -45.44 2.30 -10.47
CA LYS A 132 -46.36 1.45 -11.28
C LYS A 132 -46.59 1.92 -12.74
N THR A 133 -46.61 1.05 -13.76
CA THR A 133 -47.28 -0.26 -13.89
C THR A 133 -46.55 -1.22 -14.84
N GLU A 134 -46.85 -2.50 -14.67
CA GLU A 134 -46.63 -3.66 -15.54
C GLU A 134 -47.30 -3.48 -16.93
N ASP A 135 -46.65 -3.93 -18.01
CA ASP A 135 -47.20 -4.76 -19.11
C ASP A 135 -46.34 -4.70 -20.39
N GLY A 136 -46.08 -5.87 -20.99
CA GLY A 136 -46.18 -6.13 -22.44
C GLY A 136 -45.28 -5.44 -23.49
N GLU A 137 -44.33 -6.23 -24.02
CA GLU A 137 -44.02 -6.43 -25.47
C GLU A 137 -43.32 -5.38 -26.39
N GLU A 138 -42.41 -5.96 -27.20
CA GLU A 138 -41.88 -5.62 -28.55
C GLU A 138 -40.91 -4.43 -28.85
N LYS A 139 -39.60 -4.77 -28.93
CA LYS A 139 -38.66 -4.76 -30.09
C LYS A 139 -38.56 -3.55 -31.10
N PRO A 140 -37.44 -3.41 -31.87
CA PRO A 140 -36.54 -2.24 -31.83
C PRO A 140 -36.49 -1.41 -33.14
N LYS A 141 -36.02 -0.15 -33.10
CA LYS A 141 -35.70 0.62 -34.34
C LYS A 141 -34.40 1.45 -34.29
N LYS A 142 -33.62 1.21 -35.35
CA LYS A 142 -32.38 1.80 -35.88
C LYS A 142 -32.35 3.33 -36.00
N ALA A 143 -31.10 3.80 -36.13
CA ALA A 143 -30.59 4.93 -36.91
C ALA A 143 -30.40 6.29 -36.21
N ARG A 144 -29.15 6.62 -35.89
CA ARG A 144 -28.67 8.01 -35.78
C ARG A 144 -27.61 8.26 -36.85
N ALA A 145 -27.85 9.30 -37.66
CA ALA A 145 -27.13 9.70 -38.86
C ALA A 145 -25.71 10.28 -38.58
N PRO A 146 -24.78 10.25 -39.55
CA PRO A 146 -23.41 10.74 -39.37
C PRO A 146 -23.34 12.28 -39.41
N ARG A 147 -22.52 12.87 -38.52
CA ARG A 147 -22.21 14.31 -38.51
C ARG A 147 -21.20 14.62 -39.63
N LYS A 148 -21.55 15.58 -40.48
CA LYS A 148 -20.79 16.02 -41.66
C LYS A 148 -19.55 16.79 -41.22
N VAL A 149 -18.37 16.33 -41.63
CA VAL A 149 -17.07 17.01 -41.44
C VAL A 149 -16.98 18.15 -42.45
N ARG A 150 -16.69 19.38 -42.00
CA ARG A 150 -16.40 20.52 -42.89
C ARG A 150 -14.89 20.55 -43.13
N ALA A 151 -14.48 20.37 -44.37
CA ALA A 151 -13.10 20.53 -44.84
C ALA A 151 -12.78 22.01 -45.10
N HIS A 152 -11.52 22.40 -44.91
CA HIS A 152 -10.97 23.61 -45.51
C HIS A 152 -9.53 23.37 -45.98
N CYS A 153 -9.33 23.65 -47.28
CA CYS A 153 -8.12 23.76 -48.11
C CYS A 153 -7.03 22.71 -47.94
#